data_AF-A0A9Q1JSX2-F1
#
_entry.id   AF-A0A9Q1JSX2-F1
#
_cell.length_a   1.000
_cell.length_b   1.000
_cell.length_c   1.000
_cell.angle_alpha   90.00
_cell.angle_beta   90.00
_cell.angle_gamma   90.00
#
_symmetry.space_group_name_H-M   'P 1'
#
loop_
_entity.id
_entity.type
_entity.pdbx_description
1 polymer ?
#
loop_
_entity_poly.entity_id
_entity_poly.type
_entity_poly.pdbx_seq_one_letter_code
_entity_poly.pdbx_strand_id
1 'polypeptide(L)'
;MITGCGSLITVPTTVLNDREGHVFNSSHNDLMVVELKVANALVRQILINAERLPQETQIPRKGYHTSCALNPRFRWKVTPLGMIYLPLRFGDKIKSQNLEVDFLEVDVPTAYNVISGCPTLHKVKAVIASYLLQFQYEVDDGSVGKLFKDQ
;
A
#
# COMPACT_ATOMS: atom_id res chain seq x y z
N MET A 1 -43.04 19.30 34.11
CA MET A 1 -42.62 17.88 34.22
C MET A 1 -41.54 17.64 33.18
N ILE A 2 -40.36 17.24 33.64
CA ILE A 2 -39.15 16.98 32.85
C ILE A 2 -39.03 15.46 32.72
N THR A 3 -38.85 14.90 31.52
CA THR A 3 -38.30 13.53 31.33
C THR A 3 -37.76 13.42 29.90
N GLY A 4 -36.46 13.12 29.77
CA GLY A 4 -35.80 12.85 28.50
C GLY A 4 -35.75 11.36 28.14
N CYS A 5 -35.37 11.04 26.90
CA CYS A 5 -34.79 9.76 26.52
C CYS A 5 -34.03 9.92 25.20
N GLY A 6 -32.79 9.43 25.14
CA GLY A 6 -31.93 9.46 23.96
C GLY A 6 -31.68 8.07 23.37
N SER A 7 -31.03 8.05 22.19
CA SER A 7 -30.41 6.90 21.49
C SER A 7 -31.43 5.92 20.87
N LEU A 8 -31.22 5.21 19.75
CA LEU A 8 -30.08 4.89 18.89
C LEU A 8 -30.70 4.53 17.52
N ILE A 9 -30.16 5.03 16.41
CA ILE A 9 -30.53 4.53 15.07
C ILE A 9 -29.72 3.24 14.84
N THR A 10 -30.42 2.11 14.80
CA THR A 10 -29.86 0.77 14.62
C THR A 10 -29.21 0.61 13.25
N VAL A 11 -27.90 0.39 13.26
CA VAL A 11 -27.10 -0.10 12.13
C VAL A 11 -27.32 -1.62 12.04
N PRO A 12 -27.60 -2.21 10.85
CA PRO A 12 -27.69 -3.66 10.75
C PRO A 12 -26.29 -4.27 10.90
N THR A 13 -26.08 -4.94 12.03
CA THR A 13 -24.96 -5.85 12.29
C THR A 13 -24.99 -6.98 11.26
N THR A 14 -24.07 -6.96 10.30
CA THR A 14 -23.78 -8.12 9.46
C THR A 14 -22.80 -9.01 10.21
N VAL A 15 -23.32 -10.11 10.73
CA VAL A 15 -22.55 -11.23 11.27
C VAL A 15 -21.82 -11.87 10.10
N LEU A 16 -20.50 -11.69 10.04
CA LEU A 16 -19.63 -12.40 9.11
C LEU A 16 -19.54 -13.87 9.56
N ASN A 17 -20.24 -14.73 8.83
CA ASN A 17 -20.23 -16.17 9.03
C ASN A 17 -19.01 -16.72 8.26
N ASP A 18 -18.00 -17.14 9.00
CA ASP A 18 -16.82 -17.84 8.48
C ASP A 18 -17.24 -19.17 7.84
N ARG A 19 -16.81 -19.39 6.58
CA ARG A 19 -16.28 -20.67 6.05
C ARG A 19 -16.08 -20.57 4.53
N GLU A 20 -14.93 -20.05 4.15
CA GLU A 20 -13.97 -20.66 3.22
C GLU A 20 -12.76 -19.73 3.15
N GLY A 21 -12.11 -19.59 4.31
CA GLY A 21 -10.78 -19.01 4.38
C GLY A 21 -9.83 -19.98 3.69
N HIS A 22 -9.43 -19.68 2.46
CA HIS A 22 -8.18 -20.18 1.94
C HIS A 22 -7.07 -19.50 2.76
N VAL A 23 -6.80 -20.08 3.94
CA VAL A 23 -5.73 -19.66 4.84
C VAL A 23 -4.42 -19.84 4.07
N PHE A 24 -3.91 -18.74 3.53
CA PHE A 24 -2.53 -18.71 3.08
C PHE A 24 -1.67 -18.68 4.34
N ASN A 25 -1.28 -19.85 4.83
CA ASN A 25 -0.23 -19.97 5.83
C ASN A 25 1.09 -19.48 5.22
N SER A 26 1.34 -18.17 5.21
CA SER A 26 2.67 -17.62 4.98
C SER A 26 3.33 -17.36 6.33
N SER A 27 3.97 -18.41 6.85
CA SER A 27 4.99 -18.32 7.88
C SER A 27 6.03 -17.26 7.46
N HIS A 28 6.03 -16.12 8.15
CA HIS A 28 7.06 -15.05 8.10
C HIS A 28 7.38 -14.40 6.74
N ASN A 29 6.36 -13.90 6.03
CA ASN A 29 6.59 -12.92 4.95
C ASN A 29 6.12 -11.54 5.42
N ASP A 30 6.97 -10.85 6.17
CA ASP A 30 6.70 -9.53 6.73
C ASP A 30 6.72 -8.46 5.63
N LEU A 31 5.61 -8.38 4.91
CA LEU A 31 5.24 -7.24 4.08
C LEU A 31 5.23 -5.98 4.94
N MET A 32 6.03 -4.99 4.55
CA MET A 32 6.19 -3.76 5.31
C MET A 32 5.18 -2.73 4.84
N VAL A 33 4.41 -2.20 5.78
CA VAL A 33 3.35 -1.21 5.50
C VAL A 33 3.78 0.11 6.12
N VAL A 34 3.80 1.16 5.30
CA VAL A 34 4.25 2.50 5.71
C VAL A 34 3.26 3.57 5.28
N GLU A 35 3.42 4.76 5.85
CA GLU A 35 2.77 5.99 5.42
C GLU A 35 3.78 6.82 4.62
N LEU A 36 3.40 7.28 3.42
CA LEU A 36 4.22 8.18 2.60
C LEU A 36 3.37 9.29 2.02
N LYS A 37 4.00 10.32 1.45
CA LYS A 37 3.28 11.38 0.74
C LYS A 37 3.26 11.14 -0.75
N VAL A 38 2.08 11.10 -1.35
CA VAL A 38 1.87 11.07 -2.80
C VAL A 38 1.20 12.37 -3.19
N ALA A 39 1.76 13.14 -4.12
CA ALA A 39 1.21 14.44 -4.55
C ALA A 39 0.88 15.40 -3.39
N ASN A 40 1.69 15.39 -2.32
CA ASN A 40 1.46 16.15 -1.07
C ASN A 40 0.30 15.69 -0.20
N ALA A 41 -0.45 14.66 -0.62
CA ALA A 41 -1.42 13.97 0.22
C ALA A 41 -0.71 12.87 1.02
N LEU A 42 -1.09 12.74 2.29
CA LEU A 42 -0.59 11.67 3.15
C LEU A 42 -1.36 10.39 2.84
N VAL A 43 -0.66 9.36 2.37
CA VAL A 43 -1.25 8.07 1.99
C VAL A 43 -0.76 7.01 2.95
N ARG A 44 -1.71 6.45 3.70
CA ARG A 44 -1.50 5.31 4.61
C ARG A 44 -1.54 3.99 3.85
N GLN A 45 -1.09 2.93 4.51
CA GLN A 45 -1.21 1.56 4.00
C GLN A 45 -0.53 1.39 2.64
N ILE A 46 0.72 1.88 2.55
CA ILE A 46 1.56 1.67 1.37
C ILE A 46 2.35 0.39 1.59
N LEU A 47 2.14 -0.57 0.72
CA LEU A 47 2.84 -1.83 0.74
C LEU A 47 4.22 -1.67 0.10
N ILE A 48 5.27 -1.91 0.88
CA ILE A 48 6.65 -2.00 0.41
C ILE A 48 6.93 -3.46 0.10
N ASN A 49 6.92 -3.82 -1.19
CA ASN A 49 7.15 -5.19 -1.61
C ASN A 49 8.51 -5.35 -2.30
N ALA A 50 9.44 -6.07 -1.66
CA ALA A 50 10.73 -6.44 -2.26
C ALA A 50 10.66 -7.74 -3.08
N GLU A 51 9.64 -8.57 -2.84
CA GLU A 51 9.56 -9.90 -3.41
C GLU A 51 8.87 -9.89 -4.78
N ARG A 52 9.70 -9.71 -5.81
CA ARG A 52 9.52 -10.09 -7.23
C ARG A 52 8.27 -9.66 -8.01
N LEU A 53 7.26 -9.03 -7.42
CA LEU A 53 6.15 -8.34 -8.11
C LEU A 53 5.61 -7.27 -7.15
N PRO A 54 5.32 -6.04 -7.59
CA PRO A 54 5.18 -5.62 -8.98
C PRO A 54 6.43 -4.97 -9.59
N GLN A 55 6.52 -5.03 -10.93
CA GLN A 55 7.54 -4.29 -11.69
C GLN A 55 7.22 -2.80 -11.80
N GLU A 56 6.00 -2.38 -11.50
CA GLU A 56 5.57 -0.98 -11.50
C GLU A 56 4.97 -0.65 -10.14
N THR A 57 5.01 0.60 -9.72
CA THR A 57 4.25 1.02 -8.53
C THR A 57 2.78 1.09 -8.91
N GLN A 58 1.89 0.51 -8.10
CA GLN A 58 0.47 0.40 -8.42
C GLN A 58 -0.41 1.23 -7.49
N ILE A 59 -1.48 1.82 -8.03
CA ILE A 59 -2.58 2.44 -7.27
C ILE A 59 -3.86 1.63 -7.52
N PRO A 60 -4.35 0.89 -6.53
CA PRO A 60 -5.60 0.18 -6.64
C PRO A 60 -6.79 1.13 -6.62
N ARG A 61 -7.70 1.00 -7.60
CA ARG A 61 -8.93 1.78 -7.64
C ARG A 61 -9.98 1.14 -6.71
N LYS A 62 -10.35 1.83 -5.63
CA LYS A 62 -11.43 1.36 -4.74
C LYS A 62 -12.79 1.57 -5.41
N GLY A 63 -13.50 0.48 -5.75
CA GLY A 63 -14.92 0.54 -6.13
C GLY A 63 -15.36 -0.20 -7.38
N TYR A 64 -14.51 -1.04 -8.01
CA TYR A 64 -14.90 -1.83 -9.17
C TYR A 64 -14.83 -3.33 -8.86
N HIS A 65 -15.81 -4.06 -9.39
CA HIS A 65 -15.82 -5.51 -9.42
C HIS A 65 -15.87 -5.92 -10.89
N THR A 66 -14.75 -5.71 -11.61
CA THR A 66 -14.70 -6.04 -13.03
C THR A 66 -13.98 -7.37 -13.21
N SER A 67 -14.58 -8.23 -14.04
CA SER A 67 -14.01 -9.50 -14.46
C SER A 67 -12.62 -9.26 -15.06
N CYS A 68 -11.60 -9.69 -14.33
CA CYS A 68 -10.22 -9.40 -14.70
C CYS A 68 -9.79 -10.11 -16.02
N ALA A 69 -8.66 -9.71 -16.59
CA ALA A 69 -7.98 -10.45 -17.67
C ALA A 69 -6.70 -11.10 -17.15
N LEU A 70 -6.33 -12.27 -17.70
CA LEU A 70 -5.08 -12.94 -17.34
C LEU A 70 -3.91 -12.14 -17.92
N ASN A 71 -3.20 -11.39 -17.07
CA ASN A 71 -1.96 -10.75 -17.50
C ASN A 71 -0.85 -11.82 -17.51
N PRO A 72 -0.24 -12.16 -18.67
CA PRO A 72 0.81 -13.17 -18.72
C PRO A 72 2.04 -12.84 -17.86
N ARG A 73 2.19 -11.58 -17.41
CA ARG A 73 3.31 -11.08 -16.61
C ARG A 73 3.12 -11.22 -15.10
N PHE A 74 1.88 -11.33 -14.64
CA PHE A 74 1.54 -11.51 -13.23
C PHE A 74 0.90 -12.88 -13.10
N ARG A 75 1.39 -13.77 -12.23
CA ARG A 75 0.76 -15.08 -11.95
C ARG A 75 -0.61 -14.94 -11.24
N TRP A 76 -1.20 -13.76 -11.30
CA TRP A 76 -2.45 -13.28 -10.70
C TRP A 76 -3.09 -12.26 -11.63
N LYS A 77 -4.41 -12.16 -11.55
CA LYS A 77 -5.28 -11.38 -12.45
C LYS A 77 -5.20 -9.89 -12.09
N VAL A 78 -4.44 -9.09 -12.85
CA VAL A 78 -4.36 -7.63 -12.67
C VAL A 78 -4.70 -6.94 -13.98
N THR A 79 -5.78 -6.16 -13.99
CA THR A 79 -6.18 -5.35 -15.14
C THR A 79 -5.63 -3.92 -14.97
N PRO A 80 -4.72 -3.45 -15.83
CA PRO A 80 -4.30 -2.06 -15.82
C PRO A 80 -5.45 -1.17 -16.32
N LEU A 81 -5.78 -0.12 -15.57
CA LEU A 81 -6.79 0.88 -15.92
C LEU A 81 -6.18 2.11 -16.58
N GLY A 82 -4.92 2.43 -16.27
CA GLY A 82 -4.19 3.58 -16.81
C GLY A 82 -2.85 3.80 -16.12
N MET A 83 -2.10 4.81 -16.57
CA MET A 83 -0.88 5.27 -15.92
C MET A 83 -1.06 6.71 -15.43
N ILE A 84 -0.57 7.00 -14.23
CA ILE A 84 -0.65 8.32 -13.58
C ILE A 84 0.74 8.73 -13.09
N TYR A 85 1.17 9.93 -13.43
CA TYR A 85 2.45 10.50 -13.00
C TYR A 85 2.24 11.29 -11.72
N LEU A 86 2.83 10.85 -10.59
CA LEU A 86 2.70 11.55 -9.31
C LEU A 86 4.05 11.62 -8.58
N PRO A 87 4.32 12.70 -7.84
CA PRO A 87 5.48 12.76 -6.98
C PRO A 87 5.24 11.96 -5.70
N LEU A 88 6.11 11.00 -5.43
CA LEU A 88 6.18 10.18 -4.22
C LEU A 88 7.29 10.72 -3.32
N ARG A 89 7.01 10.86 -2.02
CA ARG A 89 7.98 11.33 -1.04
C ARG A 89 8.11 10.37 0.11
N PHE A 90 9.32 9.88 0.31
CA PHE A 90 9.69 9.07 1.46
C PHE A 90 10.14 9.97 2.60
N GLY A 91 9.72 9.66 3.83
CA GLY A 91 10.14 10.39 5.02
C GLY A 91 9.42 11.71 5.30
N ASP A 92 10.00 12.45 6.24
CA ASP A 92 9.48 13.72 6.74
C ASP A 92 10.21 14.93 6.14
N LYS A 93 9.76 16.14 6.46
CA LYS A 93 10.32 17.40 5.91
C LYS A 93 11.83 17.59 6.07
N ILE A 94 12.46 16.88 7.01
CA ILE A 94 13.89 17.02 7.35
C ILE A 94 14.71 15.94 6.65
N LYS A 95 14.20 14.71 6.63
CA LYS A 95 14.84 13.55 5.99
C LYS A 95 13.85 12.99 5.00
N SER A 96 13.82 13.57 3.81
CA SER A 96 12.97 13.11 2.73
C SER A 96 13.74 12.79 1.47
N GLN A 97 13.19 11.84 0.72
CA GLN A 97 13.57 11.62 -0.66
C GLN A 97 12.36 11.81 -1.56
N ASN A 98 12.50 12.67 -2.57
CA ASN A 98 11.43 12.99 -3.51
C ASN A 98 11.68 12.28 -4.83
N LEU A 99 10.66 11.57 -5.33
CA LEU A 99 10.76 10.81 -6.56
C LEU A 99 9.51 10.99 -7.41
N GLU A 100 9.70 11.23 -8.70
CA GLU A 100 8.63 11.15 -9.68
C GLU A 100 8.44 9.69 -10.10
N VAL A 101 7.23 9.19 -9.89
CA VAL A 101 6.90 7.76 -10.09
C VAL A 101 5.69 7.65 -11.00
N ASP A 102 5.80 6.71 -11.94
CA ASP A 102 4.72 6.29 -12.81
C ASP A 102 3.91 5.24 -12.04
N PHE A 103 2.67 5.59 -11.73
CA PHE A 103 1.74 4.71 -11.03
C PHE A 103 0.83 4.02 -12.03
N LEU A 104 0.83 2.69 -12.00
CA LEU A 104 -0.14 1.89 -12.72
C LEU A 104 -1.44 1.84 -11.91
N GLU A 105 -2.50 2.44 -12.42
CA GLU A 105 -3.83 2.27 -11.85
C GLU A 105 -4.31 0.85 -12.15
N VAL A 106 -4.75 0.11 -11.13
CA VAL A 106 -5.15 -1.30 -11.27
C VAL A 106 -6.51 -1.57 -10.64
N ASP A 107 -7.28 -2.46 -11.28
CA ASP A 107 -8.52 -3.02 -10.71
C ASP A 107 -8.19 -4.30 -9.94
N VAL A 108 -7.75 -4.16 -8.69
CA VAL A 108 -7.41 -5.27 -7.80
C VAL A 108 -8.04 -5.05 -6.43
N PRO A 109 -8.75 -6.05 -5.88
CA PRO A 109 -9.21 -5.99 -4.49
C PRO A 109 -8.01 -6.13 -3.56
N THR A 110 -7.62 -5.03 -2.90
CA THR A 110 -6.52 -5.00 -1.94
C THR A 110 -6.80 -4.01 -0.82
N ALA A 111 -6.23 -4.29 0.35
CA ALA A 111 -6.31 -3.41 1.50
C ALA A 111 -5.36 -2.20 1.38
N TYR A 112 -4.38 -2.25 0.47
CA TYR A 112 -3.35 -1.21 0.33
C TYR A 112 -3.77 -0.11 -0.64
N ASN A 113 -3.40 1.13 -0.34
CA ASN A 113 -3.68 2.27 -1.23
C ASN A 113 -2.62 2.44 -2.33
N VAL A 114 -1.41 1.95 -2.08
CA VAL A 114 -0.30 1.93 -3.03
C VAL A 114 0.50 0.64 -2.82
N ILE A 115 0.95 0.03 -3.91
CA ILE A 115 1.89 -1.09 -3.88
C ILE A 115 3.18 -0.63 -4.55
N SER A 116 4.22 -0.40 -3.75
CA SER A 116 5.53 0.04 -4.24
C SER A 116 6.26 -1.10 -4.93
N GLY A 117 6.55 -0.91 -6.22
CA GLY A 117 7.30 -1.86 -7.02
C GLY A 117 8.81 -1.76 -6.83
N CYS A 118 9.51 -2.82 -7.22
CA CYS A 118 10.95 -2.95 -7.11
C CYS A 118 11.74 -1.78 -7.76
N PRO A 119 11.37 -1.25 -8.95
CA PRO A 119 12.10 -0.13 -9.53
C PRO A 119 12.06 1.15 -8.69
N THR A 120 10.93 1.44 -8.04
CA THR A 120 10.80 2.58 -7.14
C THR A 120 11.70 2.42 -5.93
N LEU A 121 11.76 1.21 -5.35
CA LEU A 121 12.64 0.88 -4.24
C LEU A 121 14.13 0.98 -4.61
N HIS A 122 14.50 0.58 -5.82
CA HIS A 122 15.87 0.72 -6.31
C HIS A 122 16.28 2.18 -6.53
N LYS A 123 15.37 3.02 -7.04
CA LYS A 123 15.61 4.47 -7.20
C LYS A 123 15.93 5.14 -5.86
N VAL A 124 15.31 4.68 -4.78
CA VAL A 124 15.54 5.19 -3.42
C VAL A 124 16.65 4.46 -2.65
N LYS A 125 17.40 3.57 -3.33
CA LYS A 125 18.40 2.67 -2.74
C LYS A 125 17.90 1.99 -1.46
N ALA A 126 16.65 1.54 -1.50
CA ALA A 126 16.00 1.04 -0.31
C ALA A 126 16.59 -0.29 0.16
N VAL A 127 16.68 -0.43 1.48
CA VAL A 127 16.98 -1.68 2.16
C VAL A 127 15.83 -2.00 3.11
N ILE A 128 15.18 -3.13 2.88
CA ILE A 128 14.11 -3.63 3.74
C ILE A 128 14.71 -4.66 4.68
N ALA A 129 14.68 -4.37 5.97
CA ALA A 129 15.00 -5.32 7.01
C ALA A 129 13.68 -5.82 7.61
N SER A 130 13.07 -6.82 6.97
CA SER A 130 11.74 -7.34 7.35
C SER A 130 11.70 -7.80 8.81
N TYR A 131 12.74 -8.49 9.27
CA TYR A 131 12.88 -8.91 10.67
C TYR A 131 12.87 -7.75 11.68
N LEU A 132 13.43 -6.60 11.28
CA LEU A 132 13.49 -5.40 12.12
C LEU A 132 12.29 -4.48 11.90
N LEU A 133 11.35 -4.86 11.02
CA LEU A 133 10.24 -4.02 10.56
C LEU A 133 10.72 -2.61 10.18
N GLN A 134 11.89 -2.54 9.52
CA GLN A 134 12.60 -1.31 9.23
C GLN A 134 12.87 -1.18 7.73
N PHE A 135 12.56 0.00 7.20
CA PHE A 135 12.83 0.41 5.84
C PHE A 135 13.87 1.51 5.86
N GLN A 136 14.98 1.30 5.17
CA GLN A 136 16.03 2.31 5.01
C GLN A 136 16.03 2.79 3.57
N TYR A 137 16.33 4.08 3.36
CA TYR A 137 16.42 4.70 2.04
C TYR A 137 17.46 5.82 2.07
N GLU A 138 17.96 6.19 0.90
CA GLU A 138 18.85 7.32 0.75
C GLU A 138 18.04 8.62 0.75
N VAL A 139 18.42 9.61 1.55
CA VAL A 139 17.76 10.93 1.58
C VAL A 139 18.38 11.81 0.48
N ASP A 140 17.67 12.85 0.03
CA ASP A 140 18.17 13.77 -1.01
C ASP A 140 19.55 14.41 -0.67
N ASP A 141 19.92 14.51 0.61
CA ASP A 141 21.23 15.00 1.09
C ASP A 141 22.34 13.93 1.11
N GLY A 142 22.02 12.70 0.71
CA GLY A 142 22.92 11.54 0.75
C GLY A 142 23.00 10.86 2.11
N SER A 143 22.27 11.33 3.13
CA SER A 143 22.17 10.65 4.42
C SER A 143 21.23 9.43 4.35
N VAL A 144 21.22 8.58 5.38
CA VAL A 144 20.31 7.42 5.44
C VAL A 144 19.08 7.76 6.27
N GLY A 145 17.92 7.66 5.63
CA GLY A 145 16.60 7.75 6.24
C GLY A 145 16.12 6.39 6.73
N LYS A 146 15.25 6.38 7.74
CA LYS A 146 14.63 5.17 8.29
C LYS A 146 13.14 5.39 8.47
N LEU A 147 12.33 4.40 8.09
CA LEU A 147 10.92 4.28 8.39
C LEU A 147 10.69 2.95 9.13
N PHE A 148 9.74 2.96 10.05
CA PHE A 148 9.32 1.77 10.79
C PHE A 148 7.90 1.41 10.37
N LYS A 149 7.52 0.14 10.53
CA LYS A 149 6.16 -0.32 10.25
C LYS A 149 5.17 0.41 11.18
N ASP A 150 4.15 1.02 10.60
CA ASP A 150 3.00 1.54 11.34
C ASP A 150 2.13 0.34 11.72
N GLN A 151 1.90 0.12 13.02
CA GLN A 151 1.21 -1.07 13.56
C GLN A 151 -0.26 -0.78 13.85
#